data_AF-A0A835VJM7-F1
#
_entry.id   AF-A0A835VJM7-F1
#
_cell.length_a   1.000
_cell.length_b   1.000
_cell.length_c   1.000
_cell.angle_alpha   90.00
_cell.angle_beta   90.00
_cell.angle_gamma   90.00
#
_symmetry.space_group_name_H-M   'P 1'
#
loop_
_entity.id
_entity.type
_entity.pdbx_description
1 polymer ?
#
loop_
_entity_poly.entity_id
_entity_poly.type
_entity_poly.pdbx_seq_one_letter_code
_entity_poly.pdbx_strand_id
1 'polypeptide(L)'
;MDMSADGEENLEKLLQVSKTAEGRSRLATAGTLAVLLRRLSTILPVDLLPVLRILRNLCAGEAANQDAFLHLGGPAVVETVLFSPLANLEARRIGLQLLGNFALAGEVHRAAVWGSFYPARFLELATIREPRVCDPLCMVLDTCCSSEGGRRRFEELCDDERGLPIVVEIIKTACAGRYEEEWLEWLVTKICIEEPYLLLLFQKLASSMYDYGETEAVLLKLLSKSLSNRPVEISLSNDFALSILKIFREASNVRNITRVSSALPTGSPTIDVLGYSLMILRDACAWEDPSLAVAESPVDSLVSHGLMDLILSILEELGPPSSVRRVIENSSCKAAITESKRVCSYRGFRRDLVSVIGNCLYRRKHIQDEIRKRNAIQLLLQQCVVEEDNPFLREWGLFAVRNLLEGNEENQLYVTELQLQESVNTPEVLELGLKVELDRQSGRPKLVNIS
;
A
#
# COMPACT_ATOMS: atom_id res chain seq x y z
N MET A 1 -6.09 -54.90 11.16
CA MET A 1 -5.17 -54.06 10.35
C MET A 1 -5.66 -53.85 8.91
N ASP A 2 -6.69 -54.56 8.42
CA ASP A 2 -7.21 -54.36 7.04
C ASP A 2 -8.27 -53.26 6.86
N MET A 3 -9.02 -52.89 7.91
CA MET A 3 -10.14 -51.92 7.78
C MET A 3 -9.69 -50.47 7.54
N SER A 4 -8.46 -50.09 7.90
CA SER A 4 -7.96 -48.72 7.70
C SER A 4 -7.44 -48.50 6.28
N ALA A 5 -6.87 -49.54 5.65
CA ALA A 5 -6.31 -49.44 4.31
C ALA A 5 -7.39 -49.27 3.22
N ASP A 6 -8.52 -49.99 3.34
CA ASP A 6 -9.66 -49.87 2.43
C ASP A 6 -10.35 -48.50 2.55
N GLY A 7 -10.42 -47.94 3.76
CA GLY A 7 -10.94 -46.58 3.99
C GLY A 7 -10.05 -45.49 3.36
N GLU A 8 -8.74 -45.63 3.49
CA GLU A 8 -7.74 -44.70 2.95
C GLU A 8 -7.69 -44.73 1.42
N GLU A 9 -7.71 -45.93 0.81
CA GLU A 9 -7.75 -46.09 -0.65
C GLU A 9 -9.01 -45.47 -1.27
N ASN A 10 -10.16 -45.57 -0.57
CA ASN A 10 -11.41 -44.98 -1.01
C ASN A 10 -11.40 -43.44 -0.94
N LEU A 11 -10.83 -42.84 0.11
CA LEU A 11 -10.70 -41.39 0.22
C LEU A 11 -9.76 -40.82 -0.86
N GLU A 12 -8.66 -41.50 -1.17
CA GLU A 12 -7.74 -41.05 -2.22
C GLU A 12 -8.41 -41.07 -3.60
N LYS A 13 -9.17 -42.13 -3.93
CA LYS A 13 -9.97 -42.19 -5.16
C LYS A 13 -10.97 -41.02 -5.26
N LEU A 14 -11.70 -40.75 -4.18
CA LEU A 14 -12.64 -39.61 -4.13
C LEU A 14 -11.90 -38.27 -4.31
N LEU A 15 -10.73 -38.10 -3.70
CA LEU A 15 -9.92 -36.90 -3.83
C LEU A 15 -9.50 -36.68 -5.28
N GLN A 16 -9.04 -37.72 -5.98
CA GLN A 16 -8.66 -37.61 -7.40
C GLN A 16 -9.85 -37.25 -8.28
N VAL A 17 -11.01 -37.90 -8.09
CA VAL A 17 -12.22 -37.59 -8.85
C VAL A 17 -12.69 -36.16 -8.61
N SER A 18 -12.61 -35.65 -7.38
CA SER A 18 -13.11 -34.30 -7.03
C SER A 18 -12.35 -33.14 -7.71
N LYS A 19 -11.18 -33.39 -8.30
CA LYS A 19 -10.34 -32.35 -8.92
C LYS A 19 -10.93 -31.79 -10.21
N THR A 20 -11.75 -32.56 -10.94
CA THR A 20 -12.34 -32.16 -12.23
C THR A 20 -13.79 -31.73 -12.08
N ALA A 21 -14.27 -30.82 -12.93
CA ALA A 21 -15.66 -30.35 -12.90
C ALA A 21 -16.66 -31.52 -13.09
N GLU A 22 -16.40 -32.39 -14.07
CA GLU A 22 -17.21 -33.60 -14.31
C GLU A 22 -17.24 -34.52 -13.10
N GLY A 23 -16.08 -34.72 -12.45
CA GLY A 23 -15.99 -35.54 -11.25
C GLY A 23 -16.80 -34.96 -10.09
N ARG A 24 -16.78 -33.64 -9.90
CA ARG A 24 -17.61 -32.96 -8.88
C ARG A 24 -19.10 -33.14 -9.13
N SER A 25 -19.55 -32.98 -10.36
CA SER A 25 -20.96 -33.17 -10.74
C SER A 25 -21.42 -34.61 -10.54
N ARG A 26 -20.58 -35.59 -10.90
CA ARG A 26 -20.85 -37.01 -10.65
C ARG A 26 -20.95 -37.33 -9.16
N LEU A 27 -20.05 -36.80 -8.34
CA LEU A 27 -20.06 -36.99 -6.89
C LEU A 27 -21.23 -36.26 -6.21
N ALA A 28 -21.68 -35.12 -6.76
CA ALA A 28 -22.87 -34.40 -6.32
C ALA A 28 -24.12 -35.27 -6.50
N THR A 29 -24.29 -35.86 -7.69
CA THR A 29 -25.39 -36.80 -7.98
C THR A 29 -25.39 -38.02 -7.05
N ALA A 30 -24.20 -38.49 -6.67
CA ALA A 30 -24.04 -39.59 -5.73
C ALA A 30 -24.26 -39.21 -4.25
N GLY A 31 -24.56 -37.93 -3.94
CA GLY A 31 -24.76 -37.47 -2.56
C GLY A 31 -23.49 -37.52 -1.69
N THR A 32 -22.31 -37.53 -2.31
CA THR A 32 -21.03 -37.75 -1.61
C THR A 32 -20.74 -36.66 -0.58
N LEU A 33 -21.09 -35.40 -0.90
CA LEU A 33 -20.91 -34.27 0.01
C LEU A 33 -21.64 -34.48 1.34
N ALA A 34 -22.90 -34.90 1.29
CA ALA A 34 -23.71 -35.10 2.49
C ALA A 34 -23.13 -36.19 3.41
N VAL A 35 -22.64 -37.28 2.81
CA VAL A 35 -21.99 -38.38 3.53
C VAL A 35 -20.72 -37.89 4.22
N LEU A 36 -19.84 -37.20 3.49
CA LEU A 36 -18.57 -36.72 4.01
C LEU A 36 -18.76 -35.64 5.09
N LEU A 37 -19.70 -34.72 4.90
CA LEU A 37 -20.00 -33.66 5.86
C LEU A 37 -20.50 -34.23 7.20
N ARG A 38 -21.40 -35.22 7.17
CA ARG A 38 -21.86 -35.91 8.39
C ARG A 38 -20.75 -36.70 9.09
N ARG A 39 -19.76 -37.20 8.35
CA ARG A 39 -18.62 -37.91 8.93
C ARG A 39 -17.68 -37.00 9.70
N LEU A 40 -17.64 -35.69 9.42
CA LEU A 40 -16.73 -34.76 10.10
C LEU A 40 -16.92 -34.73 11.62
N SER A 41 -18.13 -34.95 12.14
CA SER A 41 -18.40 -34.97 13.59
C SER A 41 -17.87 -36.21 14.30
N THR A 42 -17.55 -37.29 13.56
CA THR A 42 -17.08 -38.57 14.12
C THR A 42 -15.80 -39.05 13.44
N ILE A 43 -15.03 -38.12 12.86
CA ILE A 43 -13.91 -38.45 11.99
C ILE A 43 -12.67 -38.87 12.79
N LEU A 44 -11.93 -39.84 12.26
CA LEU A 44 -10.60 -40.16 12.79
C LEU A 44 -9.63 -39.02 12.45
N PRO A 45 -8.65 -38.69 13.32
CA PRO A 45 -7.72 -37.60 13.07
C PRO A 45 -6.98 -37.70 11.72
N VAL A 46 -6.67 -38.92 11.28
CA VAL A 46 -5.99 -39.21 9.99
C VAL A 46 -6.83 -38.86 8.77
N ASP A 47 -8.15 -38.99 8.87
CA ASP A 47 -9.09 -38.78 7.74
C ASP A 47 -9.49 -37.31 7.57
N LEU A 48 -9.23 -36.46 8.57
CA LEU A 48 -9.71 -35.08 8.60
C LEU A 48 -9.22 -34.26 7.39
N LEU A 49 -7.91 -34.29 7.10
CA LEU A 49 -7.34 -33.52 6.00
C LEU A 49 -7.83 -34.00 4.62
N PRO A 50 -7.81 -35.32 4.30
CA PRO A 50 -8.40 -35.83 3.07
C PRO A 50 -9.86 -35.41 2.89
N VAL A 51 -10.70 -35.56 3.92
CA VAL A 51 -12.12 -35.21 3.83
C VAL A 51 -12.33 -33.71 3.62
N LEU A 52 -11.60 -32.84 4.33
CA LEU A 52 -11.66 -31.39 4.11
C LEU A 52 -11.23 -31.01 2.68
N ARG A 53 -10.20 -31.66 2.12
CA ARG A 53 -9.76 -31.42 0.73
C ARG A 53 -10.82 -31.81 -0.28
N ILE A 54 -11.46 -32.97 -0.09
CA ILE A 54 -12.55 -33.43 -0.96
C ILE A 54 -13.71 -32.46 -0.88
N LEU A 55 -14.17 -32.09 0.33
CA LEU A 55 -15.26 -31.14 0.52
C LEU A 55 -14.95 -29.78 -0.12
N ARG A 56 -13.75 -29.22 0.11
CA ARG A 56 -13.29 -27.97 -0.53
C ARG A 56 -13.41 -28.05 -2.05
N ASN A 57 -12.97 -29.17 -2.64
CA ASN A 57 -13.08 -29.38 -4.07
C ASN A 57 -14.54 -29.47 -4.49
N LEU A 58 -15.38 -30.25 -3.81
CA LEU A 58 -16.80 -30.42 -4.14
C LEU A 58 -17.58 -29.11 -4.13
N CYS A 59 -17.22 -28.15 -3.27
CA CYS A 59 -17.80 -26.80 -3.25
C CYS A 59 -17.19 -25.82 -4.28
N ALA A 60 -16.25 -26.25 -5.13
CA ALA A 60 -15.62 -25.39 -6.13
C ALA A 60 -16.47 -25.27 -7.41
N GLY A 61 -17.39 -24.31 -7.43
CA GLY A 61 -18.19 -23.96 -8.60
C GLY A 61 -19.21 -25.02 -9.02
N GLU A 62 -19.66 -25.86 -8.09
CA GLU A 62 -20.71 -26.85 -8.30
C GLU A 62 -21.91 -26.52 -7.40
N ALA A 63 -22.95 -25.90 -7.99
CA ALA A 63 -24.08 -25.34 -7.26
C ALA A 63 -24.84 -26.38 -6.42
N ALA A 64 -25.06 -27.58 -6.97
CA ALA A 64 -25.77 -28.64 -6.25
C ALA A 64 -25.06 -29.04 -4.95
N ASN A 65 -23.72 -29.07 -4.96
CA ASN A 65 -22.92 -29.34 -3.76
C ASN A 65 -22.96 -28.16 -2.79
N GLN A 66 -22.85 -26.93 -3.29
CA GLN A 66 -22.90 -25.73 -2.46
C GLN A 66 -24.27 -25.60 -1.75
N ASP A 67 -25.37 -25.79 -2.47
CA ASP A 67 -26.73 -25.78 -1.88
C ASP A 67 -26.92 -26.91 -0.87
N ALA A 68 -26.45 -28.13 -1.17
CA ALA A 68 -26.51 -29.25 -0.24
C ALA A 68 -25.69 -28.98 1.04
N PHE A 69 -24.51 -28.35 0.90
CA PHE A 69 -23.69 -27.94 2.03
C PHE A 69 -24.41 -26.92 2.91
N LEU A 70 -25.09 -25.94 2.31
CA LEU A 70 -25.92 -24.96 3.02
C LEU A 70 -27.07 -25.64 3.79
N HIS A 71 -27.85 -26.49 3.12
CA HIS A 71 -29.00 -27.18 3.73
C HIS A 71 -28.62 -28.09 4.91
N LEU A 72 -27.39 -28.61 4.92
CA LEU A 72 -26.87 -29.45 5.98
C LEU A 72 -26.19 -28.67 7.11
N GLY A 73 -26.24 -27.33 7.10
CA GLY A 73 -25.60 -26.50 8.12
C GLY A 73 -24.07 -26.53 8.02
N GLY A 74 -23.52 -26.71 6.82
CA GLY A 74 -22.10 -26.92 6.59
C GLY A 74 -21.17 -25.89 7.23
N PRO A 75 -21.47 -24.57 7.20
CA PRO A 75 -20.64 -23.58 7.89
C PRO A 75 -20.49 -23.84 9.40
N ALA A 76 -21.56 -24.22 10.11
CA ALA A 76 -21.51 -24.54 11.54
C ALA A 76 -20.76 -25.86 11.83
N VAL A 77 -20.86 -26.83 10.93
CA VAL A 77 -20.07 -28.07 11.02
C VAL A 77 -18.58 -27.77 10.86
N VAL A 78 -18.21 -26.97 9.84
CA VAL A 78 -16.82 -26.56 9.63
C VAL A 78 -16.30 -25.73 10.80
N GLU A 79 -17.10 -24.78 11.32
CA GLU A 79 -16.77 -24.04 12.54
C GLU A 79 -16.38 -25.01 13.67
N THR A 80 -17.27 -25.94 14.03
CA THR A 80 -17.02 -26.94 15.08
C THR A 80 -15.70 -27.70 14.86
N VAL A 81 -15.42 -28.10 13.62
CA VAL A 81 -14.20 -28.81 13.26
C VAL A 81 -12.96 -27.93 13.42
N LEU A 82 -12.98 -26.69 12.91
CA LEU A 82 -11.81 -25.79 12.88
C LEU A 82 -11.36 -25.33 14.27
N PHE A 83 -12.28 -25.29 15.23
CA PHE A 83 -12.01 -24.97 16.63
C PHE A 83 -11.87 -26.20 17.53
N SER A 84 -11.92 -27.41 16.96
CA SER A 84 -11.66 -28.64 17.72
C SER A 84 -10.15 -28.86 17.95
N PRO A 85 -9.76 -29.64 18.98
CA PRO A 85 -8.36 -30.02 19.20
C PRO A 85 -7.71 -30.80 18.04
N LEU A 86 -8.52 -31.34 17.11
CA LEU A 86 -8.05 -32.09 15.95
C LEU A 86 -7.55 -31.20 14.82
N ALA A 87 -7.98 -29.93 14.77
CA ALA A 87 -7.63 -29.02 13.69
C ALA A 87 -6.22 -28.47 13.87
N ASN A 88 -5.30 -28.90 13.01
CA ASN A 88 -4.00 -28.25 12.83
C ASN A 88 -4.08 -27.06 11.86
N LEU A 89 -2.97 -26.36 11.65
CA LEU A 89 -2.90 -25.19 10.76
C LEU A 89 -3.36 -25.51 9.32
N GLU A 90 -3.02 -26.69 8.81
CA GLU A 90 -3.41 -27.12 7.46
C GLU A 90 -4.92 -27.40 7.37
N ALA A 91 -5.52 -27.99 8.40
CA ALA A 91 -6.97 -28.19 8.47
C ALA A 91 -7.72 -26.84 8.46
N ARG A 92 -7.25 -25.85 9.23
CA ARG A 92 -7.80 -24.49 9.25
C ARG A 92 -7.69 -23.80 7.91
N ARG A 93 -6.52 -23.88 7.28
CA ARG A 93 -6.29 -23.38 5.91
C ARG A 93 -7.28 -23.99 4.91
N ILE A 94 -7.39 -25.32 4.86
CA ILE A 94 -8.27 -26.00 3.90
C ILE A 94 -9.76 -25.73 4.22
N GLY A 95 -10.14 -25.66 5.49
CA GLY A 95 -11.50 -25.33 5.90
C GLY A 95 -11.89 -23.91 5.49
N LEU A 96 -11.00 -22.93 5.65
CA LEU A 96 -11.22 -21.57 5.12
C LEU A 96 -11.33 -21.54 3.60
N GLN A 97 -10.49 -22.29 2.89
CA GLN A 97 -10.62 -22.43 1.43
C GLN A 97 -11.97 -23.05 1.02
N LEU A 98 -12.47 -24.04 1.78
CA LEU A 98 -13.79 -24.62 1.57
C LEU A 98 -14.88 -23.57 1.76
N LEU A 99 -14.82 -22.78 2.83
CA LEU A 99 -15.78 -21.71 3.09
C LEU A 99 -15.76 -20.63 1.99
N GLY A 100 -14.58 -20.27 1.49
CA GLY A 100 -14.45 -19.32 0.37
C GLY A 100 -15.10 -19.84 -0.91
N ASN A 101 -14.77 -21.08 -1.30
CA ASN A 101 -15.41 -21.74 -2.45
C ASN A 101 -16.93 -21.83 -2.31
N PHE A 102 -17.41 -22.13 -1.10
CA PHE A 102 -18.83 -22.18 -0.79
C PHE A 102 -19.49 -20.80 -0.88
N ALA A 103 -18.86 -19.75 -0.32
CA ALA A 103 -19.38 -18.40 -0.30
C ALA A 103 -19.52 -17.78 -1.71
N LEU A 104 -18.74 -18.25 -2.68
CA LEU A 104 -18.84 -17.81 -4.08
C LEU A 104 -20.16 -18.19 -4.76
N ALA A 105 -20.94 -19.12 -4.20
CA ALA A 105 -22.20 -19.58 -4.78
C ALA A 105 -23.31 -18.50 -4.80
N GLY A 106 -23.26 -17.54 -3.88
CA GLY A 106 -24.22 -16.44 -3.83
C GLY A 106 -24.48 -15.91 -2.42
N GLU A 107 -25.39 -14.94 -2.33
CA GLU A 107 -25.61 -14.16 -1.11
C GLU A 107 -26.05 -15.00 0.10
N VAL A 108 -26.95 -15.96 -0.10
CA VAL A 108 -27.43 -16.84 0.99
C VAL A 108 -26.28 -17.66 1.59
N HIS A 109 -25.29 -18.01 0.77
CA HIS A 109 -24.11 -18.77 1.18
C HIS A 109 -23.13 -17.88 1.97
N ARG A 110 -22.86 -16.66 1.48
CA ARG A 110 -22.06 -15.66 2.21
C ARG A 110 -22.67 -15.34 3.57
N ALA A 111 -23.99 -15.12 3.62
CA ALA A 111 -24.71 -14.84 4.85
C ALA A 111 -24.62 -16.01 5.85
N ALA A 112 -24.65 -17.26 5.37
CA ALA A 112 -24.48 -18.44 6.22
C ALA A 112 -23.06 -18.54 6.80
N VAL A 113 -22.01 -18.29 6.00
CA VAL A 113 -20.62 -18.22 6.51
C VAL A 113 -20.50 -17.12 7.56
N TRP A 114 -21.00 -15.92 7.24
CA TRP A 114 -20.92 -14.77 8.14
C TRP A 114 -21.64 -15.04 9.46
N GLY A 115 -22.86 -15.57 9.41
CA GLY A 115 -23.65 -15.87 10.60
C GLY A 115 -23.04 -16.95 11.51
N SER A 116 -22.24 -17.87 10.97
CA SER A 116 -21.54 -18.88 11.77
C SER A 116 -20.21 -18.40 12.35
N PHE A 117 -19.53 -17.45 11.71
CA PHE A 117 -18.15 -17.09 12.09
C PHE A 117 -17.99 -15.67 12.66
N TYR A 118 -18.77 -14.70 12.20
CA TYR A 118 -18.60 -13.32 12.64
C TYR A 118 -19.25 -13.07 14.01
N PRO A 119 -18.62 -12.29 14.92
CA PRO A 119 -17.25 -11.78 14.84
C PRO A 119 -16.22 -12.74 15.47
N ALA A 120 -16.63 -13.48 16.50
CA ALA A 120 -15.71 -14.13 17.44
C ALA A 120 -14.79 -15.17 16.77
N ARG A 121 -15.33 -16.00 15.87
CA ARG A 121 -14.55 -17.07 15.24
C ARG A 121 -13.56 -16.54 14.22
N PHE A 122 -13.92 -15.50 13.48
CA PHE A 122 -12.96 -14.83 12.60
C PHE A 122 -11.83 -14.18 13.39
N LEU A 123 -12.13 -13.56 14.54
CA LEU A 123 -11.10 -13.03 15.42
C LEU A 123 -10.19 -14.14 15.96
N GLU A 124 -10.75 -15.24 16.48
CA GLU A 124 -9.96 -16.38 16.94
C GLU A 124 -9.03 -16.94 15.85
N LEU A 125 -9.49 -17.02 14.60
CA LEU A 125 -8.67 -17.45 13.45
C LEU A 125 -7.58 -16.42 13.11
N ALA A 126 -7.88 -15.12 13.13
CA ALA A 126 -6.91 -14.06 12.90
C ALA A 126 -5.80 -14.04 13.97
N THR A 127 -6.14 -14.39 15.21
CA THR A 127 -5.21 -14.42 16.35
C THR A 127 -4.20 -15.57 16.28
N ILE A 128 -4.37 -16.55 15.37
CA ILE A 128 -3.41 -17.64 15.14
C ILE A 128 -2.07 -17.11 14.62
N ARG A 129 -2.10 -15.99 13.90
CA ARG A 129 -0.90 -15.32 13.35
C ARG A 129 -0.02 -16.20 12.46
N GLU A 130 -0.66 -17.06 11.67
CA GLU A 130 -0.01 -17.90 10.67
C GLU A 130 -0.37 -17.41 9.26
N PRO A 131 0.59 -16.98 8.42
CA PRO A 131 0.33 -16.48 7.06
C PRO A 131 -0.53 -17.42 6.21
N ARG A 132 -0.27 -18.74 6.30
CA ARG A 132 -1.00 -19.77 5.54
C ARG A 132 -2.49 -19.89 5.91
N VAL A 133 -2.88 -19.40 7.09
CA VAL A 133 -4.27 -19.34 7.55
C VAL A 133 -4.85 -17.96 7.27
N CYS A 134 -4.04 -16.92 7.43
CA CYS A 134 -4.42 -15.52 7.25
C CYS A 134 -4.87 -15.19 5.82
N ASP A 135 -4.19 -15.69 4.79
CA ASP A 135 -4.59 -15.40 3.40
C ASP A 135 -5.97 -15.97 3.02
N PRO A 136 -6.28 -17.27 3.24
CA PRO A 136 -7.62 -17.78 3.06
C PRO A 136 -8.67 -17.10 3.94
N LEU A 137 -8.30 -16.60 5.12
CA LEU A 137 -9.20 -15.81 5.96
C LEU A 137 -9.54 -14.47 5.27
N CYS A 138 -8.54 -13.77 4.72
CA CYS A 138 -8.76 -12.55 3.95
C CYS A 138 -9.66 -12.81 2.73
N MET A 139 -9.42 -13.92 2.01
CA MET A 139 -10.29 -14.36 0.90
C MET A 139 -11.74 -14.55 1.35
N VAL A 140 -11.99 -15.23 2.47
CA VAL A 140 -13.35 -15.45 2.99
C VAL A 140 -14.02 -14.13 3.38
N LEU A 141 -13.29 -13.26 4.10
CA LEU A 141 -13.80 -11.95 4.51
C LEU A 141 -14.15 -11.09 3.30
N ASP A 142 -13.25 -10.98 2.32
CA ASP A 142 -13.51 -10.23 1.09
C ASP A 142 -14.69 -10.83 0.32
N THR A 143 -14.70 -12.14 0.09
CA THR A 143 -15.78 -12.83 -0.63
C THR A 143 -17.14 -12.59 0.02
N CYS A 144 -17.22 -12.60 1.35
CA CYS A 144 -18.46 -12.34 2.08
C CYS A 144 -18.87 -10.87 2.01
N CYS A 145 -17.91 -9.94 2.02
CA CYS A 145 -18.17 -8.49 2.00
C CYS A 145 -18.32 -7.92 0.59
N SER A 146 -18.01 -8.69 -0.45
CA SER A 146 -18.10 -8.30 -1.85
C SER A 146 -19.48 -8.62 -2.45
N SER A 147 -19.83 -7.93 -3.55
CA SER A 147 -21.09 -8.10 -4.32
C SER A 147 -22.39 -7.69 -3.61
N GLU A 148 -23.53 -7.95 -4.27
CA GLU A 148 -24.89 -7.69 -3.76
C GLU A 148 -25.11 -8.35 -2.38
N GLY A 149 -25.60 -7.55 -1.41
CA GLY A 149 -25.81 -7.97 -0.02
C GLY A 149 -24.57 -7.85 0.89
N GLY A 150 -23.38 -7.66 0.33
CA GLY A 150 -22.11 -7.55 1.07
C GLY A 150 -21.93 -6.28 1.89
N ARG A 151 -22.61 -5.17 1.53
CA ARG A 151 -22.41 -3.83 2.15
C ARG A 151 -22.57 -3.85 3.67
N ARG A 152 -23.63 -4.47 4.17
CA ARG A 152 -23.88 -4.56 5.62
C ARG A 152 -22.75 -5.31 6.33
N ARG A 153 -22.27 -6.42 5.76
CA ARG A 153 -21.17 -7.21 6.35
C ARG A 153 -19.84 -6.47 6.28
N PHE A 154 -19.62 -5.71 5.22
CA PHE A 154 -18.47 -4.83 5.12
C PHE A 154 -18.49 -3.75 6.21
N GLU A 155 -19.64 -3.10 6.43
CA GLU A 155 -19.81 -2.14 7.53
C GLU A 155 -19.62 -2.81 8.91
N GLU A 156 -20.09 -4.04 9.09
CA GLU A 156 -19.81 -4.85 10.29
C GLU A 156 -18.31 -5.20 10.41
N LEU A 157 -17.60 -5.47 9.31
CA LEU A 157 -16.15 -5.72 9.33
C LEU A 157 -15.34 -4.46 9.66
N CYS A 158 -15.85 -3.30 9.27
CA CYS A 158 -15.24 -2.00 9.54
C CYS A 158 -15.73 -1.35 10.84
N ASP A 159 -16.61 -2.01 11.59
CA ASP A 159 -17.06 -1.62 12.93
C ASP A 159 -15.88 -1.60 13.91
N ASP A 160 -15.84 -0.58 14.76
CA ASP A 160 -14.73 -0.33 15.67
C ASP A 160 -14.62 -1.40 16.77
N GLU A 161 -15.75 -1.93 17.26
CA GLU A 161 -15.73 -2.84 18.41
C GLU A 161 -15.47 -4.30 18.02
N ARG A 162 -16.08 -4.76 16.93
CA ARG A 162 -16.14 -6.19 16.60
C ARG A 162 -15.41 -6.55 15.30
N GLY A 163 -15.46 -5.67 14.30
CA GLY A 163 -14.92 -5.92 12.98
C GLY A 163 -13.42 -5.64 12.88
N LEU A 164 -13.02 -4.39 13.11
CA LEU A 164 -11.63 -3.95 12.95
C LEU A 164 -10.61 -4.73 13.79
N PRO A 165 -10.91 -5.24 15.01
CA PRO A 165 -9.98 -6.12 15.71
C PRO A 165 -9.53 -7.34 14.89
N ILE A 166 -10.39 -7.87 14.01
CA ILE A 166 -10.05 -8.97 13.09
C ILE A 166 -8.99 -8.51 12.08
N VAL A 167 -9.23 -7.35 11.46
CA VAL A 167 -8.31 -6.74 10.46
C VAL A 167 -6.98 -6.37 11.10
N VAL A 168 -6.99 -5.88 12.34
CA VAL A 168 -5.79 -5.59 13.13
C VAL A 168 -4.92 -6.84 13.34
N GLU A 169 -5.51 -7.97 13.74
CA GLU A 169 -4.75 -9.22 13.92
C GLU A 169 -4.23 -9.78 12.59
N ILE A 170 -4.99 -9.60 11.50
CA ILE A 170 -4.54 -9.90 10.13
C ILE A 170 -3.29 -9.09 9.74
N ILE A 171 -3.29 -7.77 9.98
CA ILE A 171 -2.14 -6.89 9.68
C ILE A 171 -0.94 -7.22 10.58
N LYS A 172 -1.16 -7.51 11.87
CA LYS A 172 -0.09 -8.00 12.77
C LYS A 172 0.56 -9.27 12.26
N THR A 173 -0.22 -10.17 11.65
CA THR A 173 0.31 -11.39 11.01
C THR A 173 1.24 -11.05 9.84
N ALA A 174 0.83 -10.10 9.00
CA ALA A 174 1.65 -9.64 7.88
C ALA A 174 2.94 -8.91 8.31
N CYS A 175 2.91 -8.28 9.49
CA CYS A 175 4.08 -7.64 10.09
C CYS A 175 5.16 -8.66 10.55
N ALA A 176 4.74 -9.79 11.10
CA ALA A 176 5.64 -10.78 11.71
C ALA A 176 6.39 -11.69 10.71
N GLY A 177 6.10 -11.62 9.41
CA GLY A 177 6.67 -12.52 8.42
C GLY A 177 6.73 -11.94 7.01
N ARG A 178 7.36 -12.68 6.09
CA ARG A 178 7.30 -12.36 4.65
C ARG A 178 5.94 -12.80 4.13
N TYR A 179 4.98 -11.89 4.18
CA TYR A 179 3.67 -12.10 3.58
C TYR A 179 3.78 -11.88 2.07
N GLU A 180 3.60 -12.93 1.28
CA GLU A 180 3.66 -12.89 -0.20
C GLU A 180 2.26 -13.01 -0.83
N GLU A 181 1.20 -13.00 -0.03
CA GLU A 181 -0.13 -13.44 -0.48
C GLU A 181 -1.02 -12.27 -0.95
N GLU A 182 -1.89 -12.55 -1.93
CA GLU A 182 -2.63 -11.51 -2.66
C GLU A 182 -3.88 -11.01 -1.93
N TRP A 183 -4.59 -11.84 -1.15
CA TRP A 183 -5.92 -11.46 -0.63
C TRP A 183 -5.88 -10.39 0.45
N LEU A 184 -4.80 -10.32 1.23
CA LEU A 184 -4.60 -9.22 2.16
C LEU A 184 -4.52 -7.87 1.44
N GLU A 185 -3.77 -7.80 0.35
CA GLU A 185 -3.61 -6.57 -0.43
C GLU A 185 -4.96 -6.12 -0.98
N TRP A 186 -5.76 -7.05 -1.52
CA TRP A 186 -7.12 -6.77 -1.97
C TRP A 186 -8.01 -6.23 -0.84
N LEU A 187 -8.06 -6.94 0.30
CA LEU A 187 -8.91 -6.56 1.44
C LEU A 187 -8.53 -5.18 2.00
N VAL A 188 -7.24 -4.92 2.19
CA VAL A 188 -6.72 -3.65 2.73
C VAL A 188 -6.92 -2.50 1.74
N THR A 189 -6.77 -2.76 0.43
CA THR A 189 -7.04 -1.77 -0.62
C THR A 189 -8.51 -1.33 -0.58
N LYS A 190 -9.43 -2.29 -0.51
CA LYS A 190 -10.86 -2.03 -0.42
C LYS A 190 -11.24 -1.25 0.85
N ILE A 191 -10.71 -1.66 2.01
CA ILE A 191 -11.01 -1.01 3.30
C ILE A 191 -10.48 0.44 3.35
N CYS A 192 -9.27 0.68 2.83
CA CYS A 192 -8.57 1.93 3.05
C CYS A 192 -8.67 2.92 1.89
N ILE A 193 -8.61 2.46 0.64
CA ILE A 193 -8.53 3.32 -0.54
C ILE A 193 -9.93 3.60 -1.11
N GLU A 194 -10.68 2.53 -1.33
CA GLU A 194 -12.02 2.59 -1.92
C GLU A 194 -13.09 3.03 -0.90
N GLU A 195 -12.84 2.82 0.40
CA GLU A 195 -13.79 3.10 1.48
C GLU A 195 -13.12 3.95 2.59
N PRO A 196 -13.90 4.73 3.37
CA PRO A 196 -13.38 5.79 4.23
C PRO A 196 -12.86 5.29 5.60
N TYR A 197 -12.26 4.10 5.68
CA TYR A 197 -11.86 3.48 6.95
C TYR A 197 -10.36 3.52 7.26
N LEU A 198 -9.54 4.13 6.38
CA LEU A 198 -8.08 4.22 6.58
C LEU A 198 -7.72 4.79 7.96
N LEU A 199 -8.22 5.97 8.34
CA LEU A 199 -7.81 6.61 9.60
C LEU A 199 -8.25 5.80 10.81
N LEU A 200 -9.45 5.20 10.77
CA LEU A 200 -9.96 4.40 11.87
C LEU A 200 -9.10 3.14 12.08
N LEU A 201 -8.78 2.42 10.99
CA LEU A 201 -7.90 1.27 11.04
C LEU A 201 -6.48 1.66 11.47
N PHE A 202 -5.94 2.76 10.90
CA PHE A 202 -4.60 3.26 11.22
C PHE A 202 -4.46 3.61 12.71
N GLN A 203 -5.45 4.29 13.30
CA GLN A 203 -5.48 4.60 14.73
C GLN A 203 -5.60 3.34 15.60
N LYS A 204 -6.36 2.34 15.16
CA LYS A 204 -6.47 1.06 15.86
C LYS A 204 -5.18 0.24 15.86
N LEU A 205 -4.35 0.39 14.84
CA LEU A 205 -3.04 -0.27 14.78
C LEU A 205 -2.00 0.40 15.69
N ALA A 206 -2.20 1.67 16.01
CA ALA A 206 -1.26 2.45 16.82
C ALA A 206 -1.06 1.81 18.20
N SER A 207 0.18 1.43 18.47
CA SER A 207 0.60 0.89 19.78
C SER A 207 0.86 1.96 20.83
N SER A 208 1.02 3.22 20.41
CA SER A 208 1.37 4.37 21.24
C SER A 208 0.69 5.62 20.70
N MET A 209 0.39 6.58 21.59
CA MET A 209 -0.12 7.90 21.19
C MET A 209 0.96 8.81 20.59
N TYR A 210 2.24 8.50 20.81
CA TYR A 210 3.35 9.42 20.52
C TYR A 210 4.34 8.88 19.48
N ASP A 211 4.24 7.61 19.09
CA ASP A 211 5.17 6.99 18.14
C ASP A 211 4.44 5.97 17.28
N TYR A 212 4.91 5.79 16.05
CA TYR A 212 4.32 4.84 15.11
C TYR A 212 4.89 3.44 15.33
N GLY A 213 4.04 2.42 15.24
CA GLY A 213 4.43 1.02 15.29
C GLY A 213 4.71 0.41 13.92
N GLU A 214 5.33 -0.77 13.93
CA GLU A 214 5.61 -1.54 12.70
C GLU A 214 4.33 -1.84 11.90
N THR A 215 3.20 -2.03 12.59
CA THR A 215 1.90 -2.30 11.97
C THR A 215 1.38 -1.14 11.13
N GLU A 216 1.53 0.11 11.58
CA GLU A 216 1.17 1.29 10.78
C GLU A 216 2.05 1.41 9.54
N ALA A 217 3.36 1.18 9.70
CA ALA A 217 4.30 1.20 8.58
C ALA A 217 3.99 0.11 7.54
N VAL A 218 3.66 -1.11 7.99
CA VAL A 218 3.26 -2.22 7.11
C VAL A 218 1.95 -1.92 6.38
N LEU A 219 0.96 -1.32 7.04
CA LEU A 219 -0.28 -0.89 6.39
C LEU A 219 0.01 0.08 5.24
N LEU A 220 0.77 1.15 5.48
CA LEU A 220 1.08 2.13 4.43
C LEU A 220 1.97 1.53 3.33
N LYS A 221 2.87 0.61 3.66
CA LYS A 221 3.66 -0.13 2.68
C LYS A 221 2.78 -0.95 1.74
N LEU A 222 1.79 -1.67 2.27
CA LEU A 222 0.82 -2.44 1.47
C LEU A 222 0.03 -1.52 0.55
N LEU A 223 -0.49 -0.41 1.07
CA LEU A 223 -1.26 0.57 0.29
C LEU A 223 -0.41 1.22 -0.82
N SER A 224 0.83 1.61 -0.51
CA SER A 224 1.78 2.13 -1.49
C SER A 224 2.07 1.10 -2.60
N LYS A 225 2.24 -0.17 -2.23
CA LYS A 225 2.43 -1.27 -3.20
C LYS A 225 1.19 -1.45 -4.09
N SER A 226 -0.02 -1.43 -3.53
CA SER A 226 -1.27 -1.56 -4.28
C SER A 226 -1.40 -0.47 -5.34
N LEU A 227 -1.20 0.79 -4.96
CA LEU A 227 -1.29 1.94 -5.89
C LEU A 227 -0.25 1.87 -7.01
N SER A 228 0.98 1.48 -6.68
CA SER A 228 2.05 1.37 -7.67
C SER A 228 1.86 0.19 -8.64
N ASN A 229 1.28 -0.93 -8.19
CA ASN A 229 1.16 -2.15 -9.00
C ASN A 229 -0.14 -2.24 -9.81
N ARG A 230 -1.24 -1.66 -9.33
CA ARG A 230 -2.58 -1.83 -9.94
C ARG A 230 -3.32 -0.49 -10.14
N PRO A 231 -2.71 0.50 -10.82
CA PRO A 231 -3.31 1.84 -10.92
C PRO A 231 -4.65 1.87 -11.68
N VAL A 232 -4.89 0.93 -12.59
CA VAL A 232 -6.11 0.89 -13.44
C VAL A 232 -7.32 0.29 -12.70
N GLU A 233 -7.09 -0.51 -11.66
CA GLU A 233 -8.16 -1.24 -10.95
C GLU A 233 -8.65 -0.51 -9.71
N ILE A 234 -7.96 0.55 -9.29
CA ILE A 234 -8.23 1.26 -8.03
C ILE A 234 -8.96 2.58 -8.33
N SER A 235 -10.07 2.81 -7.62
CA SER A 235 -10.70 4.12 -7.56
C SER A 235 -10.21 4.86 -6.33
N LEU A 236 -9.39 5.89 -6.54
CA LEU A 236 -8.80 6.68 -5.45
C LEU A 236 -9.79 7.76 -4.99
N SER A 237 -10.21 7.70 -3.73
CA SER A 237 -11.10 8.71 -3.14
C SER A 237 -10.34 9.93 -2.62
N ASN A 238 -10.99 11.11 -2.66
CA ASN A 238 -10.43 12.32 -2.05
C ASN A 238 -10.25 12.16 -0.53
N ASP A 239 -11.15 11.44 0.14
CA ASP A 239 -11.08 11.16 1.57
C ASP A 239 -9.83 10.34 1.93
N PHE A 240 -9.47 9.36 1.10
CA PHE A 240 -8.22 8.62 1.25
C PHE A 240 -6.99 9.53 1.10
N ALA A 241 -6.94 10.34 0.04
CA ALA A 241 -5.83 11.26 -0.18
C ALA A 241 -5.64 12.24 0.99
N LEU A 242 -6.73 12.83 1.48
CA LEU A 242 -6.71 13.74 2.63
C LEU A 242 -6.31 13.04 3.94
N SER A 243 -6.73 11.78 4.12
CA SER A 243 -6.32 10.96 5.25
C SER A 243 -4.81 10.70 5.23
N ILE A 244 -4.24 10.41 4.05
CA ILE A 244 -2.80 10.25 3.89
C ILE A 244 -2.06 11.56 4.15
N LEU A 245 -2.58 12.70 3.67
CA LEU A 245 -1.99 14.02 3.97
C LEU A 245 -1.96 14.29 5.48
N LYS A 246 -3.01 13.92 6.20
CA LYS A 246 -3.04 14.03 7.67
C LYS A 246 -1.95 13.18 8.31
N ILE A 247 -1.82 11.91 7.92
CA ILE A 247 -0.78 11.01 8.43
C ILE A 247 0.62 11.56 8.12
N PHE A 248 0.87 12.00 6.88
CA PHE A 248 2.15 12.59 6.48
C PHE A 248 2.47 13.84 7.31
N ARG A 249 1.49 14.71 7.53
CA ARG A 249 1.65 15.92 8.35
C ARG A 249 2.05 15.57 9.78
N GLU A 250 1.34 14.65 10.41
CA GLU A 250 1.64 14.20 11.78
C GLU A 250 3.03 13.57 11.86
N ALA A 251 3.37 12.66 10.94
CA ALA A 251 4.68 12.02 10.88
C ALA A 251 5.82 13.02 10.61
N SER A 252 5.56 14.05 9.82
CA SER A 252 6.55 15.10 9.53
C SER A 252 6.87 15.98 10.73
N ASN A 253 6.00 16.03 11.74
CA ASN A 253 6.17 16.84 12.96
C ASN A 253 6.94 16.11 14.07
N VAL A 254 7.28 14.84 13.90
CA VAL A 254 8.01 14.07 14.93
C VAL A 254 9.43 14.62 15.06
N ARG A 255 9.65 15.37 16.14
CA ARG A 255 10.92 16.02 16.49
C ARG A 255 11.87 15.01 17.12
N ASN A 256 12.48 14.11 16.33
CA ASN A 256 13.66 13.29 16.68
C ASN A 256 14.03 12.28 15.57
N ILE A 257 13.65 12.54 14.31
CA ILE A 257 13.98 11.62 13.22
C ILE A 257 15.47 11.71 12.91
N THR A 258 16.21 10.66 13.24
CA THR A 258 17.59 10.49 12.83
C THR A 258 17.64 10.08 11.37
N ARG A 259 18.68 10.53 10.66
CA ARG A 259 18.91 10.13 9.27
C ARG A 259 19.28 8.65 9.20
N VAL A 260 18.59 7.92 8.34
CA VAL A 260 18.95 6.54 7.97
C VAL A 260 19.52 6.52 6.55
N SER A 261 20.54 5.67 6.33
CA SER A 261 21.24 5.55 5.04
C SER A 261 20.53 4.66 4.02
N SER A 262 19.55 3.87 4.43
CA SER A 262 18.75 3.01 3.56
C SER A 262 17.60 3.78 2.89
N ALA A 263 17.14 3.26 1.75
CA ALA A 263 15.84 3.62 1.19
C ALA A 263 14.72 2.87 1.96
N LEU A 264 13.46 3.19 1.68
CA LEU A 264 12.32 2.48 2.27
C LEU A 264 12.29 1.00 1.83
N PRO A 265 11.96 0.05 2.73
CA PRO A 265 11.76 0.24 4.18
C PRO A 265 13.09 0.43 4.92
N THR A 266 13.08 1.32 5.90
CA THR A 266 14.27 1.76 6.65
C THR A 266 14.51 0.98 7.93
N GLY A 267 13.50 0.28 8.45
CA GLY A 267 13.54 -0.39 9.75
C GLY A 267 13.19 0.53 10.92
N SER A 268 12.89 1.80 10.67
CA SER A 268 12.28 2.70 11.65
C SER A 268 10.81 2.92 11.25
N PRO A 269 9.84 2.45 12.07
CA PRO A 269 8.44 2.57 11.73
C PRO A 269 7.98 4.01 11.46
N THR A 270 8.46 4.97 12.25
CA THR A 270 8.15 6.40 12.07
C THR A 270 8.67 6.97 10.76
N ILE A 271 9.89 6.58 10.35
CA ILE A 271 10.44 7.00 9.06
C ILE A 271 9.71 6.30 7.90
N ASP A 272 9.32 5.04 8.09
CA ASP A 272 8.58 4.28 7.09
C ASP A 272 7.16 4.82 6.91
N VAL A 273 6.48 5.22 7.99
CA VAL A 273 5.19 5.92 7.92
C VAL A 273 5.32 7.25 7.17
N LEU A 274 6.32 8.07 7.50
CA LEU A 274 6.62 9.32 6.80
C LEU A 274 6.87 9.08 5.30
N GLY A 275 7.71 8.08 4.98
CA GLY A 275 8.11 7.80 3.61
C GLY A 275 7.02 7.18 2.76
N TYR A 276 6.31 6.17 3.26
CA TYR A 276 5.22 5.54 2.51
C TYR A 276 4.02 6.47 2.35
N SER A 277 3.68 7.30 3.34
CA SER A 277 2.65 8.33 3.15
C SER A 277 3.04 9.34 2.07
N LEU A 278 4.31 9.76 1.99
CA LEU A 278 4.81 10.62 0.92
C LEU A 278 4.76 9.93 -0.46
N MET A 279 5.12 8.64 -0.55
CA MET A 279 5.01 7.87 -1.79
C MET A 279 3.56 7.75 -2.26
N ILE A 280 2.61 7.51 -1.34
CA ILE A 280 1.19 7.46 -1.66
C ILE A 280 0.69 8.83 -2.14
N LEU A 281 1.11 9.94 -1.51
CA LEU A 281 0.77 11.29 -1.98
C LEU A 281 1.32 11.57 -3.38
N ARG A 282 2.54 11.13 -3.69
CA ARG A 282 3.12 11.26 -5.03
C ARG A 282 2.24 10.57 -6.07
N ASP A 283 1.84 9.32 -5.79
CA ASP A 283 1.03 8.51 -6.70
C ASP A 283 -0.39 9.11 -6.83
N ALA A 284 -0.99 9.56 -5.72
CA ALA A 284 -2.26 10.28 -5.72
C ALA A 284 -2.21 11.57 -6.55
N CYS A 285 -1.09 12.29 -6.54
CA CYS A 285 -0.93 13.53 -7.31
C CYS A 285 -0.72 13.29 -8.82
N ALA A 286 -0.29 12.08 -9.21
CA ALA A 286 -0.23 11.63 -10.59
C ALA A 286 -1.52 10.94 -11.04
N TRP A 287 -2.50 10.77 -10.15
CA TRP A 287 -3.69 10.00 -10.44
C TRP A 287 -4.60 10.77 -11.42
N GLU A 288 -4.75 10.22 -12.61
CA GLU A 288 -5.70 10.68 -13.62
C GLU A 288 -6.80 9.63 -13.74
N ASP A 289 -7.99 9.90 -13.19
CA ASP A 289 -9.17 9.08 -13.40
C ASP A 289 -10.03 9.70 -14.51
N PRO A 290 -10.13 9.07 -15.70
CA PRO A 290 -10.96 9.56 -16.79
C PRO A 290 -12.45 9.65 -16.45
N SER A 291 -12.92 8.88 -15.45
CA SER A 291 -14.31 8.84 -15.01
C SER A 291 -14.67 9.97 -14.02
N LEU A 292 -13.67 10.56 -13.35
CA LEU A 292 -13.82 11.67 -12.40
C LEU A 292 -13.73 13.06 -13.06
N ALA A 293 -13.89 13.17 -14.38
CA ALA A 293 -13.85 14.44 -15.11
C ALA A 293 -14.86 15.51 -14.64
N VAL A 294 -15.78 15.16 -13.73
CA VAL A 294 -16.79 16.04 -13.12
C VAL A 294 -16.49 16.34 -11.64
N ALA A 295 -15.63 15.57 -10.97
CA ALA A 295 -15.28 15.75 -9.55
C ALA A 295 -14.05 16.66 -9.37
N GLU A 296 -13.95 17.31 -8.22
CA GLU A 296 -12.77 18.10 -7.84
C GLU A 296 -11.54 17.19 -7.81
N SER A 297 -10.47 17.59 -8.51
CA SER A 297 -9.25 16.78 -8.63
C SER A 297 -8.69 16.47 -7.24
N PRO A 298 -8.24 15.23 -6.96
CA PRO A 298 -7.58 14.89 -5.70
C PRO A 298 -6.42 15.85 -5.37
N VAL A 299 -5.71 16.32 -6.40
CA VAL A 299 -4.64 17.31 -6.25
C VAL A 299 -5.17 18.65 -5.74
N ASP A 300 -6.26 19.16 -6.31
CA ASP A 300 -6.80 20.47 -5.91
C ASP A 300 -7.29 20.43 -4.45
N SER A 301 -7.91 19.32 -4.04
CA SER A 301 -8.29 19.08 -2.65
C SER A 301 -7.06 19.02 -1.73
N LEU A 302 -6.03 18.26 -2.10
CA LEU A 302 -4.77 18.16 -1.34
C LEU A 302 -4.07 19.53 -1.19
N VAL A 303 -3.98 20.30 -2.27
CA VAL A 303 -3.38 21.64 -2.25
C VAL A 303 -4.18 22.59 -1.38
N SER A 304 -5.52 22.59 -1.50
CA SER A 304 -6.40 23.41 -0.65
C SER A 304 -6.27 23.07 0.84
N HIS A 305 -5.89 21.84 1.17
CA HIS A 305 -5.59 21.41 2.54
C HIS A 305 -4.13 21.61 2.96
N GLY A 306 -3.31 22.28 2.14
CA GLY A 306 -1.95 22.72 2.48
C GLY A 306 -0.87 21.68 2.22
N LEU A 307 -1.05 20.76 1.27
CA LEU A 307 0.00 19.83 0.83
C LEU A 307 1.25 20.59 0.35
N MET A 308 1.07 21.58 -0.52
CA MET A 308 2.18 22.35 -1.10
C MET A 308 2.96 23.11 -0.04
N ASP A 309 2.26 23.76 0.88
CA ASP A 309 2.85 24.53 1.99
C ASP A 309 3.72 23.65 2.87
N LEU A 310 3.21 22.47 3.21
CA LEU A 310 3.92 21.50 4.01
C LEU A 310 5.19 21.01 3.31
N ILE A 311 5.08 20.59 2.04
CA ILE A 311 6.23 20.03 1.31
C ILE A 311 7.30 21.09 1.04
N LEU A 312 6.91 22.31 0.67
CA LEU A 312 7.85 23.41 0.47
C LEU A 312 8.55 23.79 1.77
N SER A 313 7.82 23.90 2.88
CA SER A 313 8.42 24.17 4.20
C SER A 313 9.44 23.10 4.58
N ILE A 314 9.12 21.82 4.38
CA ILE A 314 10.06 20.72 4.65
C ILE A 314 11.30 20.84 3.74
N LEU A 315 11.11 21.12 2.45
CA LEU A 315 12.21 21.25 1.49
C LEU A 315 13.13 22.44 1.81
N GLU A 316 12.57 23.56 2.26
CA GLU A 316 13.31 24.73 2.75
C GLU A 316 14.11 24.39 4.02
N GLU A 317 13.51 23.68 4.98
CA GLU A 317 14.17 23.26 6.23
C GLU A 317 15.34 22.30 5.98
N LEU A 318 15.28 21.48 4.93
CA LEU A 318 16.40 20.63 4.49
C LEU A 318 17.57 21.43 3.90
N GLY A 319 17.37 22.71 3.60
CA GLY A 319 18.33 23.59 2.94
C GLY A 319 18.66 23.13 1.50
N PRO A 320 19.70 23.71 0.88
CA PRO A 320 20.13 23.33 -0.46
C PRO A 320 20.75 21.91 -0.47
N PRO A 321 20.68 21.19 -1.61
CA PRO A 321 21.41 19.95 -1.82
C PRO A 321 22.91 20.09 -1.51
N SER A 322 23.56 19.00 -1.14
CA SER A 322 24.96 18.92 -0.71
C SER A 322 25.93 19.45 -1.78
N SER A 323 25.66 19.14 -3.04
CA SER A 323 26.43 19.65 -4.19
C SER A 323 26.28 21.16 -4.34
N VAL A 324 25.07 21.69 -4.21
CA VAL A 324 24.79 23.15 -4.24
C VAL A 324 25.41 23.85 -3.02
N ARG A 325 25.34 23.24 -1.84
CA ARG A 325 25.93 23.78 -0.61
C ARG A 325 27.45 23.92 -0.74
N ARG A 326 28.14 22.88 -1.23
CA ARG A 326 29.59 22.94 -1.52
C ARG A 326 29.94 24.07 -2.49
N VAL A 327 29.11 24.27 -3.52
CA VAL A 327 29.27 25.35 -4.50
C VAL A 327 29.11 26.72 -3.84
N ILE A 328 28.12 26.91 -2.98
CA ILE A 328 27.88 28.16 -2.25
C ILE A 328 29.02 28.45 -1.26
N GLU A 329 29.48 27.44 -0.51
CA GLU A 329 30.58 27.55 0.45
C GLU A 329 31.91 27.98 -0.20
N ASN A 330 32.14 27.51 -1.43
CA ASN A 330 33.31 27.85 -2.23
C ASN A 330 33.17 29.17 -3.00
N SER A 331 31.98 29.79 -2.99
CA SER A 331 31.71 31.08 -3.64
C SER A 331 31.97 32.27 -2.70
N SER A 332 32.06 33.47 -3.28
CA SER A 332 32.16 34.74 -2.52
C SER A 332 30.89 35.03 -1.68
N CYS A 333 29.77 34.35 -1.98
CA CYS A 333 28.45 34.55 -1.38
C CYS A 333 28.22 33.71 -0.10
N LYS A 334 29.03 33.91 0.94
CA LYS A 334 28.86 33.24 2.25
C LYS A 334 27.57 33.62 3.00
N ALA A 335 26.91 34.72 2.59
CA ALA A 335 25.72 35.25 3.25
C ALA A 335 24.42 34.45 3.00
N ALA A 336 24.43 33.47 2.08
CA ALA A 336 23.24 32.68 1.71
C ALA A 336 23.17 31.30 2.39
N ILE A 337 24.13 30.95 3.27
CA ILE A 337 24.15 29.65 3.95
C ILE A 337 23.07 29.67 5.04
N THR A 338 21.87 29.22 4.70
CA THR A 338 20.85 28.92 5.69
C THR A 338 21.20 27.58 6.33
N GLU A 339 21.42 27.58 7.65
CA GLU A 339 21.68 26.37 8.40
C GLU A 339 20.50 25.38 8.24
N SER A 340 20.82 24.13 7.91
CA SER A 340 19.83 23.07 7.71
C SER A 340 19.10 22.82 9.03
N LYS A 341 17.83 23.18 9.11
CA LYS A 341 17.00 22.97 10.32
C LYS A 341 16.51 21.53 10.43
N ARG A 342 16.55 20.78 9.32
CA ARG A 342 16.09 19.41 9.19
C ARG A 342 17.11 18.56 8.44
N VAL A 343 17.09 17.25 8.69
CA VAL A 343 17.91 16.26 7.99
C VAL A 343 17.00 15.36 7.15
N CYS A 344 17.50 14.87 6.01
CA CYS A 344 16.81 13.84 5.23
C CYS A 344 16.60 12.58 6.07
N SER A 345 15.36 12.15 6.24
CA SER A 345 15.02 11.00 7.09
C SER A 345 15.50 9.67 6.51
N TYR A 346 15.48 9.52 5.19
CA TYR A 346 15.91 8.32 4.47
C TYR A 346 16.54 8.65 3.11
N ARG A 347 17.21 7.67 2.48
CA ARG A 347 17.81 7.83 1.15
C ARG A 347 16.74 8.00 0.07
N GLY A 348 16.71 9.16 -0.58
CA GLY A 348 15.70 9.53 -1.57
C GLY A 348 14.58 10.45 -1.07
N PHE A 349 14.56 10.81 0.21
CA PHE A 349 13.50 11.64 0.80
C PHE A 349 13.34 12.99 0.07
N ARG A 350 14.44 13.68 -0.24
CA ARG A 350 14.41 14.96 -0.98
C ARG A 350 13.84 14.76 -2.39
N ARG A 351 14.24 13.69 -3.08
CA ARG A 351 13.69 13.33 -4.39
C ARG A 351 12.18 13.10 -4.30
N ASP A 352 11.70 12.40 -3.29
CA ASP A 352 10.28 12.11 -3.13
C ASP A 352 9.47 13.40 -2.91
N LEU A 353 9.94 14.34 -2.09
CA LEU A 353 9.30 15.66 -1.93
C LEU A 353 9.18 16.39 -3.28
N VAL A 354 10.27 16.45 -4.04
CA VAL A 354 10.29 17.10 -5.36
C VAL A 354 9.36 16.40 -6.35
N SER A 355 9.24 15.07 -6.27
CA SER A 355 8.34 14.31 -7.15
C SER A 355 6.86 14.65 -6.93
N VAL A 356 6.43 14.86 -5.67
CA VAL A 356 5.06 15.31 -5.38
C VAL A 356 4.81 16.69 -5.96
N ILE A 357 5.76 17.63 -5.79
CA ILE A 357 5.66 18.98 -6.36
C ILE A 357 5.52 18.90 -7.89
N GLY A 358 6.38 18.09 -8.54
CA GLY A 358 6.34 17.92 -9.99
C GLY A 358 4.99 17.42 -10.49
N ASN A 359 4.39 16.45 -9.81
CA ASN A 359 3.08 15.90 -10.17
C ASN A 359 1.95 16.93 -9.95
N CYS A 360 1.99 17.70 -8.86
CA CYS A 360 1.00 18.75 -8.60
C CYS A 360 1.01 19.84 -9.68
N LEU A 361 2.20 20.20 -10.19
CA LEU A 361 2.36 21.26 -11.18
C LEU A 361 1.86 20.92 -12.59
N TYR A 362 1.73 19.63 -12.90
CA TYR A 362 1.39 19.18 -14.25
C TYR A 362 0.04 19.74 -14.70
N ARG A 363 0.06 20.62 -15.71
CA ARG A 363 -1.13 21.26 -16.32
C ARG A 363 -2.05 22.04 -15.36
N ARG A 364 -1.53 22.50 -14.21
CA ARG A 364 -2.30 23.26 -13.21
C ARG A 364 -1.73 24.66 -13.01
N LYS A 365 -2.13 25.62 -13.86
CA LYS A 365 -1.60 27.00 -13.82
C LYS A 365 -1.71 27.67 -12.45
N HIS A 366 -2.81 27.46 -11.74
CA HIS A 366 -3.01 28.08 -10.43
C HIS A 366 -1.96 27.64 -9.38
N ILE A 367 -1.55 26.37 -9.39
CA ILE A 367 -0.47 25.83 -8.52
C ILE A 367 0.89 26.35 -8.98
N GLN A 368 1.12 26.40 -10.31
CA GLN A 368 2.34 26.99 -10.87
C GLN A 368 2.53 28.45 -10.45
N ASP A 369 1.45 29.24 -10.46
CA ASP A 369 1.45 30.63 -10.01
C ASP A 369 1.67 30.75 -8.50
N GLU A 370 1.15 29.81 -7.72
CA GLU A 370 1.37 29.75 -6.28
C GLU A 370 2.85 29.54 -5.92
N ILE A 371 3.55 28.63 -6.61
CA ILE A 371 5.00 28.45 -6.46
C ILE A 371 5.74 29.77 -6.70
N ARG A 372 5.39 30.51 -7.75
CA ARG A 372 6.00 31.82 -8.05
C ARG A 372 5.72 32.85 -6.96
N LYS A 373 4.47 32.98 -6.52
CA LYS A 373 4.06 33.92 -5.46
C LYS A 373 4.75 33.66 -4.12
N ARG A 374 5.11 32.40 -3.85
CA ARG A 374 5.86 31.97 -2.67
C ARG A 374 7.38 32.12 -2.82
N ASN A 375 7.88 32.64 -3.94
CA ASN A 375 9.30 32.73 -4.26
C ASN A 375 10.02 31.35 -4.28
N ALA A 376 9.27 30.27 -4.49
CA ALA A 376 9.80 28.90 -4.44
C ALA A 376 10.40 28.42 -5.77
N ILE A 377 10.39 29.24 -6.84
CA ILE A 377 11.00 28.88 -8.13
C ILE A 377 12.50 28.57 -7.96
N GLN A 378 13.22 29.44 -7.25
CA GLN A 378 14.66 29.25 -7.01
C GLN A 378 14.94 28.01 -6.16
N LEU A 379 14.08 27.74 -5.16
CA LEU A 379 14.16 26.53 -4.35
C LEU A 379 14.06 25.27 -5.22
N LEU A 380 13.16 25.24 -6.20
CA LEU A 380 13.03 24.11 -7.13
C LEU A 380 14.20 23.98 -8.10
N LEU A 381 14.71 25.10 -8.63
CA LEU A 381 15.88 25.10 -9.51
C LEU A 381 17.11 24.49 -8.82
N GLN A 382 17.29 24.71 -7.52
CA GLN A 382 18.37 24.10 -6.74
C GLN A 382 18.31 22.56 -6.71
N GLN A 383 17.16 21.95 -6.98
CA GLN A 383 16.99 20.49 -6.96
C GLN A 383 17.39 19.83 -8.29
N CYS A 384 17.83 20.58 -9.30
CA CYS A 384 18.22 20.05 -10.61
C CYS A 384 19.67 19.53 -10.64
N VAL A 385 20.10 18.81 -9.59
CA VAL A 385 21.48 18.37 -9.40
C VAL A 385 21.55 16.87 -9.11
N VAL A 386 22.69 16.26 -9.45
CA VAL A 386 22.96 14.87 -9.10
C VAL A 386 23.35 14.80 -7.63
N GLU A 387 22.70 13.91 -6.88
CA GLU A 387 23.01 13.60 -5.48
C GLU A 387 23.02 12.08 -5.27
N GLU A 388 24.07 11.58 -4.60
CA GLU A 388 24.22 10.14 -4.30
C GLU A 388 23.14 9.61 -3.35
N ASP A 389 22.79 10.42 -2.35
CA ASP A 389 21.77 10.14 -1.35
C ASP A 389 20.34 10.31 -1.88
N ASN A 390 20.18 10.97 -3.03
CA ASN A 390 18.90 11.18 -3.67
C ASN A 390 18.98 10.78 -5.16
N PRO A 391 19.05 9.47 -5.46
CA PRO A 391 19.01 9.00 -6.84
C PRO A 391 17.79 9.55 -7.56
N PHE A 392 18.00 9.98 -8.80
CA PHE A 392 17.00 10.62 -9.66
C PHE A 392 16.51 12.02 -9.23
N LEU A 393 17.17 12.68 -8.26
CA LEU A 393 16.80 14.04 -7.85
C LEU A 393 16.85 15.02 -9.02
N ARG A 394 17.90 14.96 -9.85
CA ARG A 394 18.05 15.81 -11.04
C ARG A 394 16.87 15.64 -11.99
N GLU A 395 16.50 14.41 -12.29
CA GLU A 395 15.43 14.06 -13.24
C GLU A 395 14.08 14.58 -12.73
N TRP A 396 13.77 14.35 -11.44
CA TRP A 396 12.56 14.89 -10.82
C TRP A 396 12.57 16.42 -10.70
N GLY A 397 13.73 17.03 -10.43
CA GLY A 397 13.90 18.48 -10.43
C GLY A 397 13.62 19.08 -11.80
N LEU A 398 14.21 18.52 -12.86
CA LEU A 398 13.96 18.95 -14.25
C LEU A 398 12.50 18.74 -14.66
N PHE A 399 11.89 17.63 -14.24
CA PHE A 399 10.47 17.36 -14.49
C PHE A 399 9.58 18.39 -13.79
N ALA A 400 9.84 18.70 -12.52
CA ALA A 400 9.10 19.73 -11.78
C ALA A 400 9.26 21.11 -12.41
N VAL A 401 10.48 21.50 -12.83
CA VAL A 401 10.73 22.78 -13.51
C VAL A 401 10.04 22.83 -14.87
N ARG A 402 10.06 21.74 -15.64
CA ARG A 402 9.28 21.65 -16.89
C ARG A 402 7.80 21.92 -16.61
N ASN A 403 7.21 21.20 -15.65
CA ASN A 403 5.79 21.33 -15.33
C ASN A 403 5.44 22.70 -14.75
N LEU A 404 6.37 23.35 -14.05
CA LEU A 404 6.24 24.71 -13.53
C LEU A 404 6.12 25.77 -14.64
N LEU A 405 6.83 25.55 -15.75
CA LEU A 405 6.95 26.48 -16.87
C LEU A 405 5.99 26.18 -18.02
N GLU A 406 5.50 24.94 -18.12
CA GLU A 406 4.59 24.50 -19.18
C GLU A 406 3.28 25.30 -19.15
N GLY A 407 3.06 26.11 -20.20
CA GLY A 407 1.87 26.93 -20.36
C GLY A 407 1.79 28.16 -19.44
N ASN A 408 2.88 28.56 -18.78
CA ASN A 408 2.92 29.69 -17.85
C ASN A 408 3.99 30.72 -18.23
N GLU A 409 3.58 31.75 -18.97
CA GLU A 409 4.47 32.82 -19.46
C GLU A 409 5.06 33.64 -18.31
N GLU A 410 4.30 33.85 -17.23
CA GLU A 410 4.75 34.62 -16.07
C GLU A 410 5.91 33.91 -15.34
N ASN A 411 5.85 32.59 -15.23
CA ASN A 411 6.94 31.80 -14.67
C ASN A 411 8.15 31.73 -15.62
N GLN A 412 7.92 31.63 -16.93
CA GLN A 412 8.99 31.67 -17.94
C GLN A 412 9.74 32.99 -17.94
N LEU A 413 9.01 34.11 -17.82
CA LEU A 413 9.60 35.44 -17.71
C LEU A 413 10.46 35.53 -16.44
N TYR A 414 9.93 35.09 -15.29
CA TYR A 414 10.69 35.08 -14.03
C TYR A 414 12.02 34.33 -14.16
N VAL A 415 12.01 33.16 -14.80
CA VAL A 415 13.25 32.37 -15.00
C VAL A 415 14.19 33.02 -16.02
N THR A 416 13.65 33.68 -17.05
CA THR A 416 14.46 34.39 -18.06
C THR A 416 15.16 35.61 -17.49
N GLU A 417 14.57 36.26 -16.48
CA GLU A 417 15.17 37.39 -15.76
C GLU A 417 16.28 36.98 -14.79
N LEU A 418 16.47 35.68 -14.53
CA LEU A 418 17.59 35.20 -13.72
C LEU A 418 18.92 35.41 -14.45
N GLN A 419 19.81 36.16 -13.80
CA GLN A 419 21.13 36.47 -14.34
C GLN A 419 22.18 35.49 -13.83
N LEU A 420 22.98 34.94 -14.76
CA LEU A 420 24.18 34.19 -14.43
C LEU A 420 25.23 35.15 -13.84
N GLN A 421 25.62 34.93 -12.59
CA GLN A 421 26.60 35.79 -11.91
C GLN A 421 28.02 35.21 -11.99
N GLU A 422 28.23 34.00 -11.47
CA GLU A 422 29.56 33.38 -11.41
C GLU A 422 29.49 31.90 -11.83
N SER A 423 30.51 31.42 -12.53
CA SER A 423 30.73 30.00 -12.77
C SER A 423 31.59 29.41 -11.66
N VAL A 424 31.11 28.37 -10.98
CA VAL A 424 31.86 27.70 -9.92
C VAL A 424 32.55 26.46 -10.49
N ASN A 425 33.87 26.39 -10.30
CA ASN A 425 34.68 25.23 -10.65
C ASN A 425 34.60 24.21 -9.53
N THR A 426 34.05 23.03 -9.82
CA THR A 426 34.03 21.95 -8.83
C THR A 426 35.37 21.22 -8.81
N PRO A 427 35.79 20.65 -7.67
CA PRO A 427 37.05 19.91 -7.58
C PRO A 427 37.19 18.82 -8.65
N GLU A 428 36.08 18.13 -8.97
CA GLU A 428 36.04 17.07 -9.97
C GLU A 428 36.35 17.60 -11.38
N VAL A 429 35.90 18.81 -11.72
CA VAL A 429 36.22 19.47 -13.00
C VAL A 429 37.69 19.90 -13.03
N LEU A 430 38.21 20.38 -11.89
CA LEU A 430 39.61 20.80 -11.77
C LEU A 430 40.58 19.60 -11.85
N GLU A 431 40.24 18.47 -11.25
CA GLU A 431 41.01 17.21 -11.30
C GLU A 431 41.13 16.67 -12.73
N LEU A 432 40.14 16.93 -13.58
CA LEU A 432 40.18 16.61 -15.01
C LEU A 432 41.04 17.60 -15.84
N GLY A 433 41.67 18.59 -15.19
CA GLY A 433 42.45 19.64 -15.86
C GLY A 433 41.57 20.67 -16.57
N LEU A 434 40.30 20.81 -16.18
CA LEU A 434 39.31 21.68 -16.82
C LEU A 434 38.82 22.76 -15.84
N LYS A 435 38.39 23.90 -16.37
CA LYS A 435 37.64 24.93 -15.65
C LYS A 435 36.47 25.40 -16.50
N VAL A 436 35.37 25.75 -15.85
CA VAL A 436 34.22 26.42 -16.45
C VAL A 436 34.45 27.92 -16.37
N GLU A 437 34.44 28.58 -17.52
CA GLU A 437 34.44 30.04 -17.65
C GLU A 437 33.17 30.50 -18.36
N LEU A 438 32.72 31.71 -18.06
CA LEU A 438 31.64 32.33 -18.83
C LEU A 438 32.21 32.94 -20.11
N ASP A 439 31.69 32.51 -21.25
CA ASP A 439 31.98 33.16 -22.52
C ASP A 439 31.44 34.60 -22.48
N ARG A 440 32.36 35.56 -22.57
CA ARG A 440 32.05 37.00 -22.49
C ARG A 440 31.13 37.50 -23.61
N GLN A 441 31.03 36.77 -24.72
CA GLN A 441 30.17 37.15 -25.85
C GLN A 441 28.78 36.51 -25.78
N SER A 442 28.71 35.23 -25.40
CA SER A 442 27.44 34.49 -25.38
C SER A 442 26.77 34.40 -24.00
N GLY A 443 27.50 34.73 -22.92
CA GLY A 443 27.05 34.54 -21.54
C GLY A 443 26.92 33.07 -21.13
N ARG A 444 27.30 32.13 -22.01
CA ARG A 444 27.15 30.68 -21.78
C ARG A 444 28.38 30.12 -21.06
N PRO A 445 28.20 29.15 -20.15
CA PRO A 445 29.32 28.45 -19.54
C PRO A 445 30.07 27.62 -20.60
N LYS A 446 31.40 27.70 -20.59
CA LYS A 446 32.33 27.01 -21.48
C LYS A 446 33.39 26.29 -20.66
N LEU A 447 33.63 25.02 -20.95
CA LEU A 447 34.77 24.27 -20.41
C LEU A 447 36.05 24.66 -21.17
N VAL A 448 37.08 25.03 -20.42
CA VAL A 448 38.42 25.36 -20.94
C VAL A 448 39.48 24.62 -20.13
N ASN A 449 40.64 24.34 -20.71
CA ASN A 449 41.72 23.68 -19.98
C ASN A 449 42.32 24.62 -18.93
N ILE A 450 42.74 24.05 -17.79
CA ILE A 450 43.58 24.74 -16.81
C ILE A 450 44.99 24.76 -17.40
N SER A 451 45.44 25.96 -17.77
CA SER A 451 46.79 26.23 -18.27
C SER A 451 47.85 26.16 -17.18
#